data_AF-A0A1G6JM12-F1
#
_entry.id   AF-A0A1G6JM12-F1
#
_cell.length_a   1.000
_cell.length_b   1.000
_cell.length_c   1.000
_cell.angle_alpha   90.00
_cell.angle_beta   90.00
_cell.angle_gamma   90.00
#
_symmetry.space_group_name_H-M   'P 1'
#
loop_
_entity.id
_entity.type
_entity.pdbx_description
1 polymer ?
#
loop_
_entity_poly.entity_id
_entity_poly.type
_entity_poly.pdbx_seq_one_letter_code
_entity_poly.pdbx_strand_id
1 'polypeptide(L)'
;MFAGGDLVVSKVDTRLVQGRSAAGGWSQQRFARRRAHQADAVVAAAADTAARVLLPHAGELTALFTGGDRGMVDDVLADQRLRTLAALRREPALEVGEPTKQVLLATPAQFRAVRVHVVDPRQGST
;
A
#
# COMPACT_ATOMS: atom_id res chain seq x y z
N MET A 1 5.26 -0.86 11.27
CA MET A 1 6.53 -0.12 11.38
C MET A 1 7.62 -1.10 11.75
N PHE A 2 8.72 -1.05 11.02
CA PHE A 2 9.89 -1.88 11.24
C PHE A 2 11.06 -1.00 11.67
N ALA A 3 11.90 -1.52 12.57
CA ALA A 3 13.24 -0.98 12.82
C ALA A 3 14.24 -2.04 12.31
N GLY A 4 14.88 -1.77 11.17
CA GLY A 4 15.71 -2.77 10.50
C GLY A 4 14.88 -3.97 10.02
N GLY A 5 15.09 -5.14 10.63
CA GLY A 5 14.34 -6.37 10.34
C GLY A 5 13.14 -6.61 11.27
N ASP A 6 13.05 -5.88 12.38
CA ASP A 6 12.14 -6.21 13.47
C ASP A 6 10.84 -5.41 13.37
N LEU A 7 9.70 -6.10 13.49
CA LEU A 7 8.38 -5.48 13.50
C LEU A 7 8.10 -4.88 14.89
N VAL A 8 8.18 -3.56 14.99
CA VAL A 8 8.05 -2.84 16.28
C VAL A 8 6.60 -2.42 16.56
N VAL A 9 5.86 -2.08 15.51
CA VAL A 9 4.43 -1.74 15.59
C VAL A 9 3.69 -2.38 14.43
N SER A 10 2.59 -3.08 14.70
CA SER A 10 1.73 -3.61 13.64
C SER A 10 0.27 -3.38 13.96
N LYS A 11 -0.47 -2.84 12.99
CA LYS A 11 -1.92 -2.90 12.98
C LYS A 11 -2.35 -3.65 11.72
N VAL A 12 -3.13 -4.71 11.91
CA VAL A 12 -3.83 -5.41 10.82
C VAL A 12 -5.32 -5.17 11.08
N ASP A 13 -6.02 -4.64 10.09
CA ASP A 13 -7.45 -4.42 10.13
C ASP A 13 -8.01 -4.93 8.80
N THR A 14 -9.07 -5.73 8.84
CA THR A 14 -9.70 -6.27 7.63
C THR A 14 -11.09 -5.67 7.48
N ARG A 15 -11.32 -5.00 6.35
CA ARG A 15 -12.65 -4.51 5.98
C ARG A 15 -13.03 -5.11 4.64
N LEU A 16 -14.08 -5.92 4.64
CA LEU A 16 -14.63 -6.53 3.43
C LEU A 16 -15.14 -5.42 2.50
N VAL A 17 -14.51 -5.29 1.34
CA VAL A 17 -15.05 -4.53 0.21
C VAL A 17 -15.50 -5.55 -0.82
N GLN A 18 -16.81 -5.56 -1.13
CA GLN A 18 -17.37 -6.48 -2.12
C GLN A 18 -16.71 -6.24 -3.49
N GLY A 19 -16.11 -7.31 -4.04
CA GLY A 19 -15.39 -7.29 -5.31
C GLY A 19 -16.30 -7.01 -6.51
N ARG A 20 -15.66 -6.63 -7.64
CA ARG A 20 -16.29 -6.38 -8.95
C ARG A 20 -17.28 -7.50 -9.32
N SER A 21 -18.55 -7.15 -9.52
CA SER A 21 -19.51 -8.03 -10.20
C SER A 21 -19.55 -7.72 -11.71
N ALA A 22 -19.39 -8.77 -12.51
CA ALA A 22 -19.55 -8.74 -13.96
C ALA A 22 -21.03 -8.92 -14.32
N ALA A 23 -21.81 -7.85 -14.49
CA ALA A 23 -23.11 -7.91 -15.16
C ALA A 23 -23.63 -6.53 -15.63
N GLY A 24 -24.04 -6.46 -16.90
CA GLY A 24 -24.63 -5.31 -17.64
C GLY A 24 -26.04 -4.90 -17.18
N GLY A 25 -26.38 -3.60 -17.27
CA GLY A 25 -27.79 -3.12 -17.29
C GLY A 25 -28.11 -1.89 -16.42
N TRP A 26 -29.18 -1.14 -16.73
CA TRP A 26 -29.58 0.18 -16.17
C TRP A 26 -29.67 0.31 -14.62
N SER A 27 -29.68 -0.82 -13.89
CA SER A 27 -29.45 -0.83 -12.43
C SER A 27 -28.02 -0.40 -12.05
N GLN A 28 -27.07 -0.43 -12.99
CA GLN A 28 -25.66 -0.06 -12.84
C GLN A 28 -25.45 1.39 -12.40
N GLN A 29 -26.30 2.35 -12.77
CA GLN A 29 -26.10 3.74 -12.33
C GLN A 29 -26.30 3.89 -10.80
N ARG A 30 -27.28 3.20 -10.23
CA ARG A 30 -27.50 3.18 -8.77
C ARG A 30 -26.47 2.32 -8.05
N PHE A 31 -26.03 1.20 -8.64
CA PHE A 31 -24.94 0.38 -8.08
C PHE A 31 -23.57 1.06 -8.18
N ALA A 32 -23.28 1.79 -9.25
CA ALA A 32 -22.03 2.54 -9.42
C ALA A 32 -21.91 3.67 -8.40
N ARG A 33 -22.99 4.43 -8.15
CA ARG A 33 -23.01 5.47 -7.10
C ARG A 33 -22.85 4.87 -5.72
N ARG A 34 -23.55 3.76 -5.42
CA ARG A 34 -23.43 3.08 -4.12
C ARG A 34 -22.02 2.48 -3.92
N ARG A 35 -21.38 1.98 -4.98
CA ARG A 35 -19.99 1.51 -4.96
C ARG A 35 -18.97 2.64 -4.81
N ALA A 36 -19.17 3.76 -5.51
CA ALA A 36 -18.31 4.94 -5.34
C ALA A 36 -18.38 5.42 -3.88
N HIS A 37 -19.58 5.58 -3.32
CA HIS A 37 -19.73 5.93 -1.91
C HIS A 37 -19.14 4.90 -0.94
N GLN A 38 -19.17 3.61 -1.28
CA GLN A 38 -18.52 2.57 -0.47
C GLN A 38 -16.99 2.66 -0.57
N ALA A 39 -16.45 2.87 -1.77
CA ALA A 39 -15.01 3.06 -1.97
C ALA A 39 -14.52 4.31 -1.22
N ASP A 40 -15.21 5.44 -1.34
CA ASP A 40 -14.91 6.68 -0.63
C ASP A 40 -14.91 6.47 0.90
N ALA A 41 -15.92 5.77 1.42
CA ALA A 41 -16.00 5.46 2.85
C ALA A 41 -14.84 4.56 3.32
N VAL A 42 -14.40 3.63 2.48
CA VAL A 42 -13.25 2.76 2.82
C VAL A 42 -11.96 3.55 2.75
N VAL A 43 -11.76 4.40 1.74
CA VAL A 43 -10.61 5.30 1.62
C VAL A 43 -10.52 6.21 2.84
N ALA A 44 -11.62 6.87 3.23
CA ALA A 44 -11.66 7.75 4.40
C ALA A 44 -11.30 6.99 5.69
N ALA A 45 -11.87 5.80 5.90
CA ALA A 45 -11.57 4.98 7.07
C ALA A 45 -10.11 4.49 7.10
N ALA A 46 -9.54 4.18 5.94
CA ALA A 46 -8.14 3.82 5.80
C ALA A 46 -7.23 5.00 6.09
N ALA A 47 -7.55 6.20 5.58
CA ALA A 47 -6.82 7.43 5.86
C ALA A 47 -6.84 7.78 7.36
N ASP A 48 -7.99 7.68 8.03
CA ASP A 48 -8.09 7.86 9.48
C ASP A 48 -7.25 6.86 10.26
N THR A 49 -7.20 5.61 9.78
CA THR A 49 -6.38 4.58 10.41
C THR A 49 -4.89 4.82 10.20
N ALA A 50 -4.47 5.17 9.00
CA ALA A 50 -3.09 5.54 8.70
C ALA A 50 -2.68 6.76 9.53
N ALA A 51 -3.51 7.80 9.61
CA ALA A 51 -3.26 8.99 10.41
C ALA A 51 -3.01 8.65 11.88
N ARG A 52 -3.95 7.90 12.48
CA ARG A 52 -3.88 7.51 13.89
C ARG A 52 -2.65 6.65 14.23
N VAL A 53 -2.25 5.75 13.34
CA VAL A 53 -1.16 4.79 13.62
C VAL A 53 0.21 5.33 13.22
N LEU A 54 0.32 6.08 12.13
CA LEU A 54 1.61 6.45 11.53
C LEU A 54 2.04 7.87 11.89
N LEU A 55 1.12 8.84 12.02
CA LEU A 55 1.49 10.23 12.30
C LEU A 55 2.22 10.43 13.64
N PRO A 56 1.88 9.72 14.75
CA PRO A 56 2.66 9.82 15.98
C PRO A 56 4.15 9.48 15.83
N HIS A 57 4.50 8.72 14.79
CA HIS A 57 5.87 8.28 14.51
C HIS A 57 6.47 8.92 13.25
N ALA A 58 5.78 9.88 12.61
CA ALA A 58 6.17 10.39 11.29
C ALA A 58 7.59 10.98 11.25
N GLY A 59 8.08 11.56 12.35
CA GLY A 59 9.44 12.10 12.44
C GLY A 59 10.55 11.05 12.49
N GLU A 60 10.20 9.79 12.78
CA GLU A 60 11.14 8.66 12.87
C GLU A 60 11.09 7.75 11.63
N LEU A 61 10.12 7.96 10.74
CA LEU A 61 9.94 7.15 9.54
C LEU A 61 10.90 7.62 8.44
N THR A 62 11.75 6.70 7.99
CA THR A 62 12.69 6.95 6.87
C THR A 62 12.08 6.61 5.50
N ALA A 63 11.09 5.71 5.46
CA ALA A 63 10.45 5.25 4.25
C ALA A 63 9.05 4.71 4.53
N LEU A 64 8.18 4.83 3.53
CA LEU A 64 6.86 4.20 3.50
C LEU A 64 6.81 3.24 2.31
N PHE A 65 6.53 1.97 2.57
CA PHE A 65 6.20 1.01 1.53
C PHE A 65 4.71 0.70 1.60
N THR A 66 4.06 0.69 0.44
CA THR A 66 2.64 0.42 0.30
C THR A 66 2.42 -0.93 -0.36
N GLY A 67 1.32 -1.59 -0.07
CA GLY A 67 0.91 -2.82 -0.74
C GLY A 67 -0.57 -2.82 -1.05
N GLY A 68 -1.00 -3.69 -1.97
CA GLY A 68 -2.39 -3.77 -2.42
C GLY A 68 -2.69 -2.92 -3.66
N ASP A 69 -3.95 -2.51 -3.80
CA ASP A 69 -4.43 -1.76 -4.97
C ASP A 69 -3.81 -0.35 -5.02
N ARG A 70 -3.10 -0.04 -6.11
CA ARG A 70 -2.38 1.23 -6.26
C ARG A 70 -3.31 2.44 -6.26
N GLY A 71 -4.46 2.37 -6.93
CA GLY A 71 -5.39 3.50 -7.00
C GLY A 71 -5.98 3.84 -5.64
N MET A 72 -6.38 2.81 -4.88
CA MET A 72 -6.88 2.99 -3.54
C MET A 72 -5.81 3.52 -2.57
N VAL A 73 -4.55 3.09 -2.73
CA VAL A 73 -3.42 3.65 -1.96
C VAL A 73 -3.19 5.12 -2.31
N ASP A 74 -3.26 5.48 -3.59
CA ASP A 74 -3.13 6.86 -4.06
C ASP A 74 -4.23 7.74 -3.45
N ASP A 75 -5.49 7.27 -3.47
CA ASP A 75 -6.64 7.96 -2.89
C ASP A 75 -6.48 8.17 -1.37
N VAL A 76 -5.95 7.18 -0.66
CA VAL A 76 -5.66 7.32 0.79
C VAL A 76 -4.55 8.35 1.02
N LEU A 77 -3.45 8.26 0.28
CA LEU A 77 -2.30 9.16 0.45
C LEU A 77 -2.56 10.59 -0.05
N ALA A 78 -3.64 10.82 -0.80
CA ALA A 78 -4.12 12.14 -1.17
C ALA A 78 -4.69 12.95 0.01
N ASP A 79 -4.98 12.31 1.15
CA ASP A 79 -5.41 13.00 2.37
C ASP A 79 -4.32 13.98 2.86
N GLN A 80 -4.73 15.24 3.07
CA GLN A 80 -3.83 16.34 3.43
C GLN A 80 -3.00 16.06 4.70
N ARG A 81 -3.56 15.29 5.64
CA ARG A 81 -2.90 14.90 6.90
C ARG A 81 -1.73 13.94 6.67
N LEU A 82 -1.77 13.17 5.59
CA LEU A 82 -0.78 12.14 5.26
C LEU A 82 0.32 12.63 4.31
N ARG A 83 0.34 13.92 3.93
CA ARG A 83 1.31 14.47 2.97
C ARG A 83 2.78 14.17 3.31
N THR A 84 3.15 14.24 4.59
CA THR A 84 4.52 13.91 5.03
C THR A 84 4.84 12.43 4.84
N LEU A 85 3.87 11.54 5.07
CA LEU A 85 4.01 10.11 4.84
C LEU A 85 4.05 9.77 3.34
N ALA A 86 3.22 10.45 2.54
CA ALA A 86 3.19 10.27 1.09
C ALA A 86 4.55 10.62 0.45
N ALA A 87 5.23 11.66 0.95
CA ALA A 87 6.58 12.03 0.51
C ALA A 87 7.65 10.97 0.82
N LEU A 88 7.40 10.08 1.79
CA LEU A 88 8.28 8.96 2.13
C LEU A 88 8.02 7.71 1.31
N ARG A 89 7.00 7.70 0.44
CA ARG A 89 6.63 6.53 -0.35
C ARG A 89 7.78 6.06 -1.22
N ARG A 90 8.05 4.75 -1.18
CA ARG A 90 9.04 4.06 -2.00
C ARG A 90 8.36 3.07 -2.93
N GLU A 91 8.99 2.89 -4.08
CA GLU A 91 8.62 1.93 -5.10
C GLU A 91 9.74 0.87 -5.25
N PRO A 92 9.41 -0.35 -5.70
CA PRO A 92 8.08 -0.80 -6.07
C PRO A 92 7.17 -1.01 -4.85
N ALA A 93 5.87 -0.80 -5.02
CA ALA A 93 4.86 -1.28 -4.08
C ALA A 93 5.05 -2.78 -3.80
N LEU A 94 4.80 -3.18 -2.56
CA LEU A 94 4.97 -4.55 -2.10
C LEU A 94 3.84 -5.43 -2.64
N GLU A 95 4.24 -6.54 -3.25
CA GLU A 95 3.34 -7.64 -3.55
C GLU A 95 3.09 -8.43 -2.28
N VAL A 96 2.10 -7.94 -1.53
CA VAL A 96 1.52 -8.67 -0.41
C VAL A 96 0.31 -9.42 -0.93
N GLY A 97 0.32 -10.75 -0.74
CA GLY A 97 -0.84 -11.61 -1.00
C GLY A 97 -1.97 -11.30 -0.01
N GLU A 98 -2.61 -12.33 0.55
CA GLU A 98 -3.64 -12.08 1.57
C GLU A 98 -3.04 -11.32 2.77
N PRO A 99 -3.65 -10.20 3.24
CA PRO A 99 -3.06 -9.29 4.22
C PRO A 99 -3.06 -9.86 5.65
N THR A 100 -2.34 -10.96 5.84
CA THR A 100 -2.14 -11.65 7.11
C THR A 100 -0.92 -11.08 7.84
N LYS A 101 -0.87 -11.27 9.17
CA LYS A 101 0.32 -10.91 9.97
C LYS A 101 1.57 -11.64 9.48
N GLN A 102 1.46 -12.89 9.03
CA GLN A 102 2.59 -13.66 8.50
C GLN A 102 3.13 -13.04 7.22
N VAL A 103 2.25 -12.63 6.31
CA VAL A 103 2.65 -11.90 5.08
C VAL A 103 3.32 -10.58 5.44
N LEU A 104 2.79 -9.83 6.41
CA LEU A 104 3.42 -8.61 6.89
C LEU A 104 4.85 -8.85 7.42
N LEU A 105 5.05 -9.91 8.22
CA LEU A 105 6.37 -10.27 8.77
C LEU A 105 7.40 -10.67 7.71
N ALA A 106 6.97 -11.13 6.53
CA ALA A 106 7.86 -11.50 5.43
C ALA A 106 8.32 -10.31 4.57
N THR A 107 7.64 -9.17 4.67
CA THR A 107 7.93 -7.98 3.84
C THR A 107 9.34 -7.37 3.97
N PRO A 108 10.09 -7.50 5.09
CA PRO A 108 11.45 -6.96 5.16
C PRO A 108 12.40 -7.46 4.09
N ALA A 109 12.24 -8.71 3.63
CA ALA A 109 13.04 -9.24 2.53
C ALA A 109 12.78 -8.51 1.20
N GLN A 110 11.59 -7.95 1.01
CA GLN A 110 11.20 -7.24 -0.21
C GLN A 110 11.66 -5.78 -0.18
N PHE A 111 11.38 -5.04 0.90
CA PHE A 111 11.70 -3.60 0.94
C PHE A 111 13.18 -3.30 1.24
N ARG A 112 13.96 -4.29 1.70
CA ARG A 112 15.42 -4.20 1.83
C ARG A 112 16.17 -4.80 0.64
N ALA A 113 15.46 -5.32 -0.37
CA ALA A 113 16.08 -5.90 -1.55
C ALA A 113 16.75 -4.80 -2.41
N VAL A 114 17.95 -5.10 -2.92
CA VAL A 114 18.65 -4.25 -3.89
C VAL A 114 18.59 -4.93 -5.25
N ARG A 115 18.15 -4.20 -6.29
CA ARG A 115 18.21 -4.69 -7.67
C ARG A 115 19.65 -4.59 -8.17
N VAL A 116 20.23 -5.73 -8.54
CA VAL A 116 21.56 -5.82 -9.14
C VAL A 116 21.41 -6.06 -10.64
N HIS A 117 21.90 -5.14 -11.45
CA HIS A 117 22.06 -5.37 -12.89
C HIS A 117 23.47 -5.92 -13.12
N VAL A 118 23.55 -7.19 -13.51
CA VAL A 118 24.80 -7.81 -13.96
C VAL A 118 24.96 -7.53 -15.46
N VAL A 119 26.12 -7.05 -15.88
CA VAL A 119 26.46 -6.82 -17.28
C VAL A 119 27.63 -7.73 -17.60
N ASP A 120 27.47 -8.60 -18.60
CA ASP A 120 28.56 -9.45 -19.05
C ASP A 120 29.67 -8.60 -19.66
N PRO A 121 30.96 -8.92 -19.41
CA PRO A 121 32.07 -8.20 -20.01
C PRO A 121 31.98 -8.32 -21.53
N ARG A 122 32.11 -7.19 -22.23
CA ARG A 122 32.17 -7.17 -23.70
C ARG A 122 33.34 -8.05 -24.12
N GLN A 123 33.06 -9.15 -24.81
CA GLN A 123 34.07 -9.95 -25.50
C GLN A 123 34.71 -9.03 -26.54
N GLY A 124 35.93 -8.56 -26.27
CA GLY A 124 36.70 -7.79 -27.24
C GLY A 124 36.98 -8.67 -28.45
N SER A 125 36.49 -8.29 -29.63
CA SER A 125 36.90 -8.93 -30.87
C SER A 125 38.38 -8.59 -31.09
N THR A 126 39.21 -9.62 -31.06
CA THR A 126 40.58 -9.60 -31.59
C THR A 126 40.55 -9.38 -33.10
#